data_AF-A0A257NF14-F1
#
_entry.id   AF-A0A257NF14-F1
#
_cell.length_a   1.000
_cell.length_b   1.000
_cell.length_c   1.000
_cell.angle_alpha   90.00
_cell.angle_beta   90.00
_cell.angle_gamma   90.00
#
_symmetry.space_group_name_H-M   'P 1'
#
loop_
_entity.id
_entity.type
_entity.pdbx_description
1 polymer ?
#
loop_
_entity_poly.entity_id
_entity_poly.type
_entity_poly.pdbx_seq_one_letter_code
_entity_poly.pdbx_strand_id
1 'polypeptide(L)'
;MIHTLPSSVDEAISDFSSAQKQAYQRAFEADIINLLVGPLSEANYIAMRDDEPINPRLVNLNALHHYGGSSDLETINEYLDCLIANRAQREKKLSELFLAAFNFINDRSNWRAILALSDYILADCKNIIECEEIIAVLDAHCFLTRKNSWC
;
A
#
# COMPACT_ATOMS: atom_id res chain seq x y z
N MET A 1 -1.12 8.60 7.09
CA MET A 1 -2.28 7.75 7.45
C MET A 1 -3.26 8.58 8.26
N ILE A 2 -4.55 8.26 8.15
CA ILE A 2 -5.61 8.87 8.95
C ILE A 2 -5.57 8.22 10.34
N HIS A 3 -4.97 8.92 11.30
CA HIS A 3 -4.68 8.38 12.63
C HIS A 3 -5.87 8.35 13.60
N THR A 4 -7.02 8.91 13.22
CA THR A 4 -8.23 8.88 14.03
C THR A 4 -9.43 8.66 13.12
N LEU A 5 -10.03 7.47 13.23
CA LEU A 5 -11.26 7.16 12.53
C LEU A 5 -12.43 7.85 13.23
N PRO A 6 -13.33 8.53 12.48
CA PRO A 6 -14.56 9.02 13.06
C PRO A 6 -15.48 7.87 13.45
N SER A 7 -16.35 8.10 14.43
CA SER A 7 -17.43 7.16 14.79
C SER A 7 -18.42 6.92 13.64
N SER A 8 -18.56 7.91 12.75
CA SER A 8 -19.33 7.84 11.51
C SER A 8 -18.70 8.76 10.47
N VAL A 9 -18.36 8.23 9.28
CA VAL A 9 -17.88 9.06 8.17
C VAL A 9 -18.95 10.04 7.73
N ASP A 10 -20.20 9.60 7.65
CA ASP A 10 -21.32 10.45 7.21
C ASP A 10 -21.51 11.68 8.10
N GLU A 11 -21.29 11.52 9.41
CA GLU A 11 -21.28 12.65 10.36
C GLU A 11 -20.02 13.50 10.21
N ALA A 12 -18.85 12.87 10.10
CA ALA A 12 -17.57 13.59 10.00
C ALA A 12 -17.44 14.43 8.72
N ILE A 13 -18.13 14.05 7.64
CA ILE A 13 -18.11 14.76 6.36
C ILE A 13 -19.43 15.46 6.04
N SER A 14 -20.35 15.61 6.98
CA SER A 14 -21.69 16.19 6.74
C SER A 14 -21.62 17.54 6.03
N ASP A 15 -20.68 18.38 6.47
CA ASP A 15 -20.50 19.77 6.05
C ASP A 15 -19.52 19.90 4.86
N PHE A 16 -18.97 18.78 4.39
CA PHE A 16 -18.02 18.79 3.28
C PHE A 16 -18.74 19.05 1.96
N SER A 17 -18.13 19.88 1.12
CA SER A 17 -18.48 19.94 -0.31
C SER A 17 -18.24 18.59 -0.98
N SER A 18 -18.87 18.35 -2.13
CA SER A 18 -18.67 17.11 -2.90
C SER A 18 -17.19 16.85 -3.24
N ALA A 19 -16.41 17.90 -3.51
CA ALA A 19 -14.99 17.79 -3.78
C ALA A 19 -14.19 17.33 -2.54
N GLN A 20 -14.53 17.85 -1.36
CA GLN A 20 -13.91 17.45 -0.09
C GLN A 20 -14.27 16.02 0.29
N LYS A 21 -15.54 15.60 0.09
CA LYS A 21 -15.96 14.20 0.29
C LYS A 21 -15.15 13.25 -0.59
N GLN A 22 -14.96 13.60 -1.86
CA GLN A 22 -14.16 12.80 -2.78
C GLN A 22 -12.68 12.76 -2.39
N ALA A 23 -12.09 13.89 -1.98
CA ALA A 23 -10.70 13.94 -1.53
C ALA A 23 -10.50 13.09 -0.26
N TYR A 24 -11.44 13.15 0.67
CA TYR A 24 -11.43 12.34 1.89
C TYR A 24 -11.48 10.85 1.57
N GLN A 25 -12.40 10.43 0.69
CA GLN A 25 -12.48 9.03 0.23
C GLN A 25 -11.18 8.56 -0.43
N ARG A 26 -10.57 9.39 -1.29
CA ARG A 26 -9.28 9.05 -1.92
C ARG A 26 -8.15 8.90 -0.92
N ALA A 27 -8.12 9.71 0.13
CA ALA A 27 -7.11 9.60 1.18
C ALA A 27 -7.21 8.25 1.92
N PHE A 28 -8.44 7.81 2.24
CA PHE A 28 -8.69 6.49 2.80
C PHE A 28 -8.29 5.35 1.86
N GLU A 29 -8.67 5.43 0.59
CA GLU A 29 -8.31 4.42 -0.41
C GLU A 29 -6.77 4.32 -0.57
N ALA A 30 -6.07 5.46 -0.55
CA ALA A 30 -4.61 5.50 -0.59
C ALA A 30 -3.97 4.87 0.66
N ASP A 31 -4.51 5.13 1.86
CA ASP A 31 -4.03 4.51 3.08
C ASP A 31 -4.23 2.98 3.08
N ILE A 32 -5.39 2.49 2.62
CA ILE A 32 -5.64 1.05 2.47
C ILE A 32 -4.62 0.41 1.52
N ILE A 33 -4.33 1.08 0.39
CA ILE A 33 -3.28 0.60 -0.54
C ILE A 33 -1.93 0.57 0.16
N ASN A 34 -1.55 1.60 0.90
CA ASN A 34 -0.28 1.66 1.63
C ASN A 34 -0.16 0.52 2.66
N LEU A 35 -1.24 0.21 3.38
CA LEU A 35 -1.31 -0.92 4.32
C LEU A 35 -1.18 -2.28 3.62
N LEU A 36 -1.74 -2.43 2.41
CA LEU A 36 -1.64 -3.68 1.63
C LEU A 36 -0.25 -3.88 1.01
N VAL A 37 0.46 -2.80 0.64
CA VAL A 37 1.75 -2.88 -0.06
C VAL A 37 2.83 -3.55 0.81
N GLY A 38 2.82 -3.35 2.12
CA GLY A 38 3.76 -4.01 3.05
C GLY A 38 3.74 -5.53 2.95
N PRO A 39 2.65 -6.20 3.35
CA PRO A 39 2.54 -7.66 3.31
C PRO A 39 2.60 -8.24 1.90
N LEU A 40 2.14 -7.50 0.88
CA LEU A 40 2.31 -7.92 -0.51
C LEU A 40 3.78 -7.91 -0.94
N SER A 41 4.56 -6.93 -0.50
CA SER A 41 6.00 -6.86 -0.79
C SER A 41 6.74 -8.02 -0.13
N GLU A 42 6.39 -8.37 1.11
CA GLU A 42 6.96 -9.54 1.80
C GLU A 42 6.61 -10.84 1.08
N ALA A 43 5.33 -11.03 0.71
CA ALA A 43 4.90 -12.19 -0.06
C ALA A 43 5.63 -12.31 -1.42
N ASN A 44 5.80 -11.18 -2.12
CA ASN A 44 6.50 -11.15 -3.41
C ASN A 44 7.98 -11.48 -3.25
N TYR A 45 8.64 -10.95 -2.21
CA TYR A 45 10.03 -11.25 -1.93
C TYR A 45 10.25 -12.75 -1.66
N ILE A 46 9.38 -13.39 -0.88
CA ILE A 46 9.43 -14.83 -0.60
C ILE A 46 9.21 -15.64 -1.88
N ALA A 47 8.17 -15.33 -2.65
CA ALA A 47 7.89 -16.01 -3.91
C ALA A 47 9.09 -15.94 -4.88
N MET A 48 9.70 -14.76 -5.03
CA MET A 48 10.88 -14.56 -5.86
C MET A 48 12.10 -15.35 -5.37
N ARG A 49 12.30 -15.47 -4.06
CA ARG A 49 13.39 -16.26 -3.49
C ARG A 49 13.22 -17.75 -3.78
N ASP A 50 11.98 -18.20 -3.87
CA ASP A 50 11.62 -19.58 -4.14
C ASP A 50 11.48 -19.87 -5.65
N ASP A 51 11.87 -18.93 -6.53
CA ASP A 51 11.76 -18.97 -8.00
C ASP A 51 10.32 -19.14 -8.52
N GLU A 52 9.34 -18.63 -7.75
CA GLU A 52 7.93 -18.65 -8.09
C GLU A 52 7.40 -17.23 -8.41
N PRO A 53 6.66 -17.04 -9.51
CA PRO A 53 6.01 -15.76 -9.77
C PRO A 53 4.84 -15.55 -8.81
N ILE A 54 4.76 -14.38 -8.17
CA ILE A 54 3.62 -14.04 -7.32
C ILE A 54 2.33 -14.01 -8.16
N ASN A 55 1.28 -14.66 -7.66
CA ASN A 55 -0.01 -14.76 -8.33
C ASN A 55 -1.11 -14.28 -7.38
N PRO A 56 -1.94 -13.29 -7.77
CA PRO A 56 -2.97 -12.74 -6.88
C PRO A 56 -4.10 -13.74 -6.57
N ARG A 57 -4.17 -14.86 -7.30
CA ARG A 57 -5.09 -15.97 -6.99
C ARG A 57 -4.53 -16.90 -5.91
N LEU A 58 -3.20 -16.98 -5.78
CA LEU A 58 -2.52 -17.80 -4.77
C LEU A 58 -2.26 -16.99 -3.50
N VAL A 59 -1.73 -15.77 -3.66
CA VAL A 59 -1.61 -14.78 -2.59
C VAL A 59 -2.88 -13.92 -2.62
N ASN A 60 -3.97 -14.45 -2.08
CA ASN A 60 -5.20 -13.68 -1.87
C ASN A 60 -5.14 -12.87 -0.56
N LEU A 61 -6.14 -12.04 -0.30
CA LEU A 61 -6.22 -11.22 0.93
C LEU A 61 -5.99 -12.02 2.22
N ASN A 62 -6.59 -13.22 2.35
CA ASN A 62 -6.40 -14.05 3.53
C ASN A 62 -4.96 -14.60 3.64
N ALA A 63 -4.26 -14.79 2.52
CA ALA A 63 -2.87 -15.24 2.56
C ALA A 63 -1.95 -14.21 3.23
N LEU A 64 -2.27 -12.91 3.15
CA LEU A 64 -1.47 -11.82 3.72
C LEU A 64 -1.29 -11.91 5.24
N HIS A 65 -2.17 -12.63 5.96
CA HIS A 65 -1.98 -12.92 7.38
C HIS A 65 -0.66 -13.64 7.68
N HIS A 66 -0.13 -14.40 6.72
CA HIS A 66 1.14 -15.13 6.84
C HIS A 66 2.37 -14.31 6.44
N TYR A 67 2.18 -13.05 6.04
CA TYR A 67 3.23 -12.15 5.53
C TYR A 67 3.21 -10.82 6.28
N GLY A 68 3.12 -10.87 7.62
CA GLY A 68 3.08 -9.67 8.48
C GLY A 68 1.77 -8.88 8.44
N GLY A 69 0.85 -9.16 7.51
CA GLY A 69 -0.31 -8.30 7.23
C GLY A 69 -1.49 -8.41 8.19
N SER A 70 -1.38 -9.14 9.31
CA SER A 70 -2.54 -9.34 10.21
C SER A 70 -3.05 -8.04 10.81
N SER A 71 -2.15 -7.20 11.36
CA SER A 71 -2.53 -5.89 11.90
C SER A 71 -3.00 -4.94 10.81
N ASP A 72 -2.38 -4.98 9.63
CA ASP A 72 -2.77 -4.14 8.49
C ASP A 72 -4.19 -4.48 8.03
N LEU A 73 -4.52 -5.77 7.93
CA LEU A 73 -5.86 -6.23 7.56
C LEU A 73 -6.93 -5.86 8.60
N GLU A 74 -6.60 -5.88 9.89
CA GLU A 74 -7.49 -5.39 10.94
C GLU A 74 -7.80 -3.90 10.73
N THR A 75 -6.78 -3.06 10.56
CA THR A 75 -6.96 -1.62 10.30
C THR A 75 -7.72 -1.36 9.00
N ILE A 76 -7.46 -2.11 7.93
CA ILE A 76 -8.20 -1.99 6.66
C ILE A 76 -9.69 -2.30 6.86
N ASN A 77 -10.03 -3.32 7.66
CA ASN A 77 -11.42 -3.64 7.96
C ASN A 77 -12.10 -2.50 8.74
N GLU A 78 -11.43 -1.90 9.72
CA GLU A 78 -11.93 -0.72 10.45
C GLU A 78 -12.20 0.46 9.49
N TYR A 79 -11.28 0.71 8.56
CA TYR A 79 -11.44 1.77 7.55
C TYR A 79 -12.65 1.53 6.66
N LEU A 80 -12.82 0.29 6.17
CA LEU A 80 -13.92 -0.06 5.27
C LEU A 80 -15.28 -0.05 5.98
N ASP A 81 -15.35 -0.52 7.22
CA ASP A 81 -16.56 -0.46 8.04
C ASP A 81 -17.00 0.99 8.30
N CYS A 82 -16.02 1.90 8.45
CA CYS A 82 -16.25 3.34 8.59
C CYS A 82 -16.83 3.97 7.31
N LEU A 83 -16.32 3.59 6.13
CA LEU A 83 -16.65 4.21 4.85
C LEU A 83 -17.88 3.63 4.13
N ILE A 84 -18.16 2.34 4.33
CA ILE A 84 -19.10 1.60 3.48
C ILE A 84 -19.96 0.68 4.35
N ALA A 85 -21.22 1.05 4.55
CA ALA A 85 -22.16 0.28 5.37
C ALA A 85 -22.45 -1.13 4.81
N ASN A 86 -22.49 -1.30 3.48
CA ASN A 86 -22.83 -2.56 2.85
C ASN A 86 -21.62 -3.50 2.70
N ARG A 87 -21.71 -4.71 3.26
CA ARG A 87 -20.63 -5.71 3.23
C ARG A 87 -20.20 -6.12 1.81
N ALA A 88 -21.14 -6.35 0.90
CA ALA A 88 -20.79 -6.74 -0.48
C ALA A 88 -20.06 -5.61 -1.22
N GLN A 89 -20.40 -4.35 -0.92
CA GLN A 89 -19.67 -3.20 -1.45
C GLN A 89 -18.27 -3.08 -0.83
N ARG A 90 -18.10 -3.40 0.47
CA ARG A 90 -16.78 -3.47 1.12
C ARG A 90 -15.89 -4.52 0.47
N GLU A 91 -16.38 -5.74 0.30
CA GLU A 91 -15.63 -6.85 -0.31
C GLU A 91 -15.21 -6.51 -1.75
N LYS A 92 -16.12 -5.89 -2.53
CA LYS A 92 -15.80 -5.39 -3.86
C LYS A 92 -14.71 -4.32 -3.83
N LYS A 93 -14.86 -3.30 -2.98
CA LYS A 93 -13.89 -2.20 -2.86
C LYS A 93 -12.52 -2.71 -2.40
N LEU A 94 -12.48 -3.60 -1.42
CA LEU A 94 -11.24 -4.20 -0.95
C LEU A 94 -10.55 -4.99 -2.06
N SER A 95 -11.30 -5.73 -2.88
CA SER A 95 -10.75 -6.44 -4.03
C SER A 95 -10.15 -5.49 -5.08
N GLU A 96 -10.81 -4.34 -5.34
CA GLU A 96 -10.29 -3.29 -6.24
C GLU A 96 -8.97 -2.72 -5.71
N LEU A 97 -8.92 -2.37 -4.42
CA LEU A 97 -7.73 -1.79 -3.78
C LEU A 97 -6.58 -2.81 -3.67
N PHE A 98 -6.91 -4.07 -3.38
CA PHE A 98 -5.96 -5.17 -3.41
C PHE A 98 -5.30 -5.34 -4.78
N LEU A 99 -6.08 -5.33 -5.86
CA LEU A 99 -5.52 -5.40 -7.21
C LEU A 99 -4.66 -4.18 -7.55
N ALA A 100 -5.03 -2.99 -7.07
CA ALA A 100 -4.22 -1.79 -7.24
C ALA A 100 -2.86 -1.91 -6.52
N ALA A 101 -2.85 -2.37 -5.26
CA ALA A 101 -1.63 -2.61 -4.49
C ALA A 101 -0.77 -3.72 -5.11
N PHE A 102 -1.40 -4.79 -5.58
CA PHE A 102 -0.72 -5.88 -6.29
C PHE A 102 -0.06 -5.39 -7.59
N ASN A 103 -0.76 -4.57 -8.37
CA ASN A 103 -0.18 -3.98 -9.58
C ASN A 103 0.97 -3.02 -9.26
N PHE A 104 0.88 -2.29 -8.14
CA PHE A 104 1.95 -1.41 -7.68
C PHE A 104 3.24 -2.19 -7.39
N ILE A 105 3.18 -3.30 -6.64
CA ILE A 105 4.37 -4.10 -6.33
C ILE A 105 4.90 -4.89 -7.53
N ASN A 106 4.03 -5.25 -8.48
CA ASN A 106 4.42 -6.00 -9.67
C ASN A 106 4.99 -5.10 -10.78
N ASP A 107 4.87 -3.77 -10.64
CA ASP A 107 5.60 -2.85 -11.50
C ASP A 107 7.11 -2.94 -11.23
N ARG A 108 7.89 -3.14 -12.30
CA ARG A 108 9.34 -3.35 -12.19
C ARG A 108 10.09 -2.15 -11.61
N SER A 109 9.62 -0.94 -11.85
CA SER A 109 10.30 0.27 -11.35
C SER A 109 10.02 0.45 -9.87
N ASN A 110 8.76 0.27 -9.47
CA ASN A 110 8.36 0.30 -8.06
C ASN A 110 9.07 -0.80 -7.27
N TRP A 111 9.10 -2.03 -7.78
CA TRP A 111 9.79 -3.15 -7.12
C TRP A 111 11.28 -2.89 -6.92
N ARG A 112 11.97 -2.32 -7.92
CA ARG A 112 13.37 -1.91 -7.78
C ARG A 112 13.57 -0.85 -6.71
N ALA A 113 12.65 0.11 -6.60
CA ALA A 113 12.71 1.13 -5.57
C ALA A 113 12.48 0.54 -4.17
N ILE A 114 11.54 -0.41 -4.03
CA ILE A 114 11.30 -1.16 -2.79
C ILE A 114 12.55 -1.92 -2.36
N LEU A 115 13.20 -2.64 -3.27
CA LEU A 115 14.44 -3.37 -2.98
C LEU A 115 15.58 -2.43 -2.59
N ALA A 116 15.77 -1.32 -3.32
CA ALA A 116 16.80 -0.35 -3.01
C ALA A 116 16.61 0.28 -1.62
N LEU A 117 15.37 0.60 -1.25
CA LEU A 117 15.05 1.09 0.08
C LEU A 117 15.27 0.01 1.14
N SER A 118 14.91 -1.24 0.86
CA SER A 118 15.13 -2.38 1.78
C SER A 118 16.62 -2.62 2.02
N ASP A 119 17.43 -2.60 0.96
CA ASP A 119 18.89 -2.73 1.03
C ASP A 119 19.51 -1.59 1.84
N TYR A 120 19.01 -0.36 1.66
CA TYR A 120 19.44 0.79 2.45
C TYR A 120 19.10 0.63 3.94
N ILE A 121 17.86 0.24 4.27
CA ILE A 121 17.42 -0.01 5.65
C ILE A 121 18.27 -1.10 6.31
N LEU A 122 18.60 -2.18 5.58
CA LEU A 122 19.42 -3.28 6.12
C LEU A 122 20.90 -2.90 6.28
N ALA A 123 21.41 -2.01 5.45
CA ALA A 123 22.79 -1.52 5.52
C ALA A 123 22.98 -0.42 6.57
N ASP A 124 21.95 0.38 6.84
CA ASP A 124 21.99 1.43 7.85
C ASP A 124 21.76 0.83 9.25
N CYS A 125 22.72 1.02 10.16
CA CYS A 125 22.62 0.56 11.54
C CYS A 125 21.74 1.48 12.42
N LYS A 126 21.06 2.47 11.84
CA LYS A 126 20.18 3.39 12.56
C LYS A 126 18.84 2.75 12.90
N ASN A 127 18.34 3.06 14.09
CA ASN A 127 16.98 2.73 14.49
C ASN A 127 15.93 3.71 13.93
N ILE A 128 16.35 4.88 13.46
CA ILE A 128 15.49 5.94 12.92
C ILE A 128 16.13 6.42 11.61
N ILE A 129 15.37 6.36 10.54
CA ILE A 129 15.76 6.86 9.22
C ILE A 129 14.87 8.06 8.93
N GLU A 130 15.48 9.21 8.63
CA GLU A 130 14.74 10.43 8.34
C GLU A 130 14.08 10.37 6.95
N CYS A 131 12.95 11.07 6.77
CA CYS A 131 12.22 11.09 5.52
C CYS A 131 13.09 11.58 4.34
N GLU A 132 13.96 12.56 4.56
CA GLU A 132 14.87 13.09 3.56
C GLU A 132 15.85 12.02 3.05
N GLU A 133 16.27 11.09 3.90
CA GLU A 133 17.14 9.98 3.52
C GLU A 133 16.39 8.99 2.63
N ILE A 134 15.15 8.66 2.99
CA ILE A 134 14.27 7.80 2.19
C ILE A 134 14.04 8.44 0.81
N ILE A 135 13.72 9.73 0.76
CA ILE A 135 13.51 10.47 -0.49
C ILE A 135 14.77 10.41 -1.37
N ALA A 136 15.96 10.61 -0.80
CA ALA A 136 17.21 10.55 -1.54
C ALA A 136 17.46 9.16 -2.17
N VAL A 137 17.18 8.08 -1.43
CA VAL A 137 17.27 6.71 -1.96
C VAL A 137 16.27 6.50 -3.09
N LEU A 138 15.01 6.87 -2.88
CA LEU A 138 13.97 6.69 -3.90
C LEU A 138 14.26 7.50 -5.17
N ASP A 139 14.71 8.74 -5.04
CA ASP A 139 15.07 9.60 -6.17
C ASP A 139 16.22 9.00 -6.98
N ALA A 140 17.30 8.54 -6.32
CA ALA A 140 18.43 7.92 -7.00
C ALA A 140 18.02 6.73 -7.88
N HIS A 141 17.01 5.97 -7.47
CA HIS A 141 16.51 4.80 -8.19
C HIS A 141 15.33 5.11 -9.14
N CYS A 142 14.61 6.21 -8.94
CA CYS A 142 13.56 6.70 -9.84
C CYS A 142 14.11 7.53 -11.01
N PHE A 143 15.24 8.24 -10.85
CA PHE A 143 15.84 9.04 -11.93
C PHE A 143 16.60 8.20 -12.98
N LEU A 144 16.99 6.97 -12.65
CA LEU A 144 17.65 6.07 -13.61
C LEU A 144 16.70 5.53 -14.70
N THR A 145 15.38 5.58 -14.49
CA THR A 145 14.39 5.17 -15.51
C THR A 145 13.99 6.31 -16.47
N ARG A 146 14.20 7.58 -16.11
CA ARG A 146 13.88 8.74 -16.98
C ARG A 146 15.00 9.16 -17.94
N LYS A 147 16.24 8.70 -17.74
CA LYS A 147 17.38 9.07 -18.61
C LYS A 147 17.48 8.27 -19.91
N ASN A 148 16.69 7.20 -20.09
CA ASN A 148 16.77 6.32 -21.27
C ASN A 148 15.68 6.55 -22.33
N SER A 149 14.92 7.64 -22.26
CA SER A 149 13.88 7.95 -23.25
C SER A 149 14.25 9.05 -24.25
N TRP A 150 15.53 9.43 -24.34
CA TRP A 150 16.03 10.33 -25.39
C TRP A 150 17.36 9.82 -25.96
N CYS A 151 17.26 8.89 -26.91
CA CYS A 151 18.15 8.71 -28.07
C CYS A 151 17.28 8.20 -29.22
#